data_AF-A0A7X7NEL1-F1
#
_entry.id   AF-A0A7X7NEL1-F1
#
_cell.length_a   1.000
_cell.length_b   1.000
_cell.length_c   1.000
_cell.angle_alpha   90.00
_cell.angle_beta   90.00
_cell.angle_gamma   90.00
#
_symmetry.space_group_name_H-M   'P 1'
#
loop_
_entity.id
_entity.type
_entity.pdbx_description
1 polymer ?
#
loop_
_entity_poly.entity_id
_entity_poly.type
_entity_poly.pdbx_seq_one_letter_code
_entity_poly.pdbx_strand_id
1 'polypeptide(L)'
;MSKVEKILSKWKSKPTEVDWEEIKSMLIRYGMDIDQKSGSHAVISHPSLCGKSKYGQLGEFCIPLKNGRHVKGFYLARILEAIEIIKEGQNE
;
A
#
# COMPACT_ATOMS: atom_id res chain seq x y z
N MET A 1 18.23 10.25 -5.60
CA MET A 1 16.98 9.83 -4.92
C MET A 1 15.80 10.15 -5.83
N SER A 2 15.20 9.12 -6.41
CA SER A 2 14.01 9.19 -7.26
C SER A 2 12.80 9.70 -6.48
N LYS A 3 11.75 10.15 -7.20
CA LYS A 3 10.49 10.61 -6.60
C LYS A 3 9.87 9.53 -5.70
N VAL A 4 10.00 8.26 -6.09
CA VAL A 4 9.52 7.08 -5.36
C VAL A 4 10.27 6.91 -4.03
N GLU A 5 11.60 6.98 -4.07
CA GLU A 5 12.42 6.85 -2.85
C GLU A 5 12.15 7.98 -1.85
N LYS A 6 11.89 9.21 -2.33
CA LYS A 6 11.49 10.33 -1.47
C LYS A 6 10.16 10.06 -0.78
N ILE A 7 9.16 9.54 -1.49
CA ILE A 7 7.84 9.19 -0.92
C ILE A 7 7.99 8.06 0.11
N LEU A 8 8.74 7.01 -0.21
CA LEU A 8 8.99 5.91 0.73
C LEU A 8 9.74 6.40 1.99
N SER A 9 10.74 7.27 1.83
CA SER A 9 11.45 7.88 2.96
C SER A 9 10.52 8.72 3.83
N LYS A 10 9.60 9.48 3.22
CA LYS A 10 8.57 10.25 3.94
C LYS A 10 7.61 9.34 4.68
N TRP A 11 7.21 8.20 4.13
CA TRP A 11 6.33 7.26 4.84
C TRP A 11 7.05 6.54 5.98
N LYS A 12 8.35 6.26 5.82
CA LYS A 12 9.20 5.71 6.89
C LYS A 12 9.32 6.65 8.09
N SER A 13 9.18 7.97 7.90
CA SER A 13 9.12 8.93 9.02
C SER A 13 7.76 8.98 9.74
N LYS A 14 6.83 8.04 9.44
CA LYS A 14 5.53 7.86 10.10
C LYS A 14 4.66 9.14 10.15
N PRO A 15 4.30 9.70 8.99
CA PRO A 15 3.40 10.85 8.93
C PRO A 15 2.03 10.50 9.52
N THR A 16 1.37 11.46 10.16
CA THR A 16 0.07 11.24 10.81
C THR A 16 -1.00 10.77 9.81
N GLU A 17 -1.05 11.41 8.65
CA GLU A 17 -1.98 11.11 7.56
C GLU A 17 -1.27 11.29 6.20
N VAL A 18 -1.68 10.49 5.22
CA VAL A 18 -1.18 10.55 3.84
C VAL A 18 -2.37 10.55 2.90
N ASP A 19 -2.26 11.33 1.83
CA ASP A 19 -3.27 11.42 0.79
C ASP A 19 -3.41 10.07 0.04
N TRP A 20 -4.65 9.65 -0.18
CA TRP A 20 -4.96 8.39 -0.84
C TRP A 20 -4.50 8.36 -2.29
N GLU A 21 -4.52 9.48 -3.02
CA GLU A 21 -4.05 9.52 -4.40
C GLU A 21 -2.52 9.35 -4.48
N GLU A 22 -1.77 9.83 -3.48
CA GLU A 22 -0.33 9.55 -3.33
C GLU A 22 -0.10 8.05 -3.13
N ILE A 23 -0.90 7.41 -2.28
CA ILE A 23 -0.82 5.97 -2.00
C ILE A 23 -1.20 5.16 -3.24
N LYS A 24 -2.34 5.45 -3.84
CA LYS A 24 -2.86 4.81 -5.04
C LYS A 24 -1.86 4.84 -6.18
N SER A 25 -1.24 5.99 -6.43
CA SER A 25 -0.20 6.14 -7.45
C SER A 25 1.00 5.22 -7.20
N MET A 26 1.38 5.04 -5.93
CA MET A 26 2.48 4.15 -5.55
C MET A 26 2.09 2.68 -5.69
N LEU A 27 0.91 2.29 -5.25
CA LEU A 27 0.39 0.92 -5.36
C LEU A 27 0.28 0.48 -6.82
N ILE A 28 -0.29 1.31 -7.69
CA ILE A 28 -0.38 1.07 -9.14
C ILE A 28 1.02 0.90 -9.75
N ARG A 29 1.99 1.71 -9.32
CA ARG A 29 3.38 1.60 -9.81
C ARG A 29 4.02 0.25 -9.47
N TYR A 30 3.66 -0.34 -8.35
CA TYR A 30 4.12 -1.68 -7.95
C TYR A 30 3.26 -2.82 -8.53
N GLY A 31 2.31 -2.50 -9.43
CA GLY A 31 1.46 -3.48 -10.08
C GLY A 31 0.34 -4.03 -9.20
N MET A 32 0.04 -3.39 -8.06
CA MET A 32 -1.05 -3.83 -7.19
C MET A 32 -2.41 -3.45 -7.75
N ASP A 33 -3.37 -4.36 -7.62
CA ASP A 33 -4.78 -4.10 -7.90
C ASP A 33 -5.45 -3.40 -6.73
N ILE A 34 -6.39 -2.49 -7.05
CA ILE A 34 -7.08 -1.66 -6.07
C ILE A 34 -8.58 -1.74 -6.35
N ASP A 35 -9.32 -2.40 -5.48
CA ASP A 35 -10.77 -2.35 -5.44
C ASP A 35 -11.22 -1.34 -4.39
N GLN A 36 -11.56 -0.14 -4.87
CA GLN A 36 -12.15 0.92 -4.05
C GLN A 36 -13.64 1.00 -4.32
N LYS A 37 -14.43 0.21 -3.58
CA LYS A 37 -15.89 0.40 -3.54
C LYS A 37 -16.21 1.69 -2.79
N SER A 38 -17.25 2.40 -3.24
CA SER A 38 -17.74 3.64 -2.63
C SER A 38 -17.86 3.49 -1.11
N GLY A 39 -16.92 4.05 -0.35
CA GLY A 39 -16.81 3.79 1.08
C GLY A 39 -15.52 4.26 1.73
N SER A 40 -15.39 3.90 3.00
CA SER A 40 -14.28 4.24 3.91
C SER A 40 -13.14 3.23 3.87
N HIS A 41 -13.05 2.38 2.84
CA HIS A 41 -12.07 1.32 2.75
C HIS A 41 -11.64 1.09 1.29
N ALA A 42 -10.39 0.70 1.09
CA ALA A 42 -9.88 0.19 -0.16
C ALA A 42 -9.29 -1.21 0.07
N VAL A 43 -9.61 -2.14 -0.82
CA VAL A 43 -9.02 -3.48 -0.85
C VAL A 43 -7.90 -3.45 -1.88
N ILE A 44 -6.73 -3.91 -1.48
CA ILE A 44 -5.54 -3.99 -2.32
C ILE A 44 -5.11 -5.45 -2.41
N SER A 45 -4.72 -5.91 -3.59
CA SER A 45 -4.27 -7.28 -3.81
C SER A 45 -3.07 -7.34 -4.75
N HIS A 46 -2.21 -8.34 -4.54
CA HIS A 46 -1.12 -8.64 -5.46
C HIS A 46 -0.72 -10.13 -5.35
N PRO A 47 -0.43 -10.82 -6.48
CA PRO A 47 -0.07 -12.24 -6.46
C PRO A 47 1.14 -12.58 -5.58
N SER A 48 2.17 -11.72 -5.52
CA SER A 48 3.34 -11.93 -4.67
C SER A 48 3.06 -11.90 -3.16
N LEU A 49 1.87 -11.46 -2.76
CA LEU A 49 1.43 -11.44 -1.36
C LEU A 49 0.66 -12.72 -0.99
N CYS A 50 0.30 -13.58 -1.96
CA CYS A 50 -0.43 -14.82 -1.71
C CYS A 50 0.33 -15.74 -0.74
N GLY A 51 -0.38 -16.30 0.24
CA GLY A 51 0.19 -17.22 1.22
C GLY A 51 1.10 -16.57 2.28
N LYS A 52 1.28 -15.24 2.27
CA LYS A 52 2.03 -14.52 3.30
C LYS A 52 1.14 -14.28 4.52
N SER A 53 1.66 -14.55 5.72
CA SER A 53 0.90 -14.57 6.99
C SER A 53 0.05 -13.33 7.33
N LYS A 54 0.38 -12.15 6.77
CA LYS A 54 -0.30 -10.88 7.02
C LYS A 54 -1.29 -10.46 5.93
N TYR A 55 -1.46 -11.29 4.91
CA TYR A 55 -2.30 -11.04 3.75
C TYR A 55 -3.33 -12.17 3.62
N GLY A 56 -4.43 -11.89 2.92
CA GLY A 56 -5.43 -12.90 2.62
C GLY A 56 -4.87 -14.03 1.76
N GLN A 57 -5.66 -15.09 1.55
CA GLN A 57 -5.23 -16.22 0.73
C GLN A 57 -4.86 -15.81 -0.70
N LEU A 58 -5.52 -14.77 -1.22
CA LEU A 58 -5.26 -14.19 -2.54
C LEU A 58 -4.28 -13.00 -2.48
N GLY A 59 -3.56 -12.83 -1.36
CA GLY A 59 -2.63 -11.72 -1.18
C GLY A 59 -3.32 -10.38 -0.93
N GLU A 60 -4.60 -10.39 -0.53
CA GLU A 60 -5.35 -9.16 -0.32
C GLU A 60 -5.16 -8.55 1.08
N PHE A 61 -5.32 -7.24 1.17
CA PHE A 61 -5.41 -6.51 2.42
C PHE A 61 -6.29 -5.28 2.29
N CYS A 62 -6.89 -4.87 3.40
CA CYS A 62 -7.80 -3.72 3.45
C CYS A 62 -7.15 -2.55 4.19
N ILE A 63 -7.32 -1.34 3.65
CA ILE A 63 -6.86 -0.08 4.22
C ILE A 63 -8.06 0.85 4.38
N PRO A 64 -8.34 1.34 5.60
CA PRO A 64 -9.40 2.31 5.80
C PRO A 64 -8.98 3.71 5.34
N LEU A 65 -9.91 4.38 4.69
CA LEU A 65 -9.85 5.73 4.20
C LEU A 65 -10.67 6.65 5.10
N LYS A 66 -10.01 7.63 5.70
CA LYS A 66 -10.65 8.75 6.38
C LYS A 66 -11.25 9.70 5.33
N ASN A 67 -12.57 9.85 5.36
CA ASN A 67 -13.34 10.67 4.42
C ASN A 67 -13.06 10.34 2.94
N GLY A 68 -12.67 9.09 2.64
CA GLY A 68 -12.33 8.66 1.28
C GLY A 68 -11.07 9.28 0.68
N ARG A 69 -10.32 10.10 1.43
CA ARG A 69 -9.18 10.88 0.93
C ARG A 69 -7.86 10.65 1.64
N HIS A 70 -7.88 10.21 2.89
CA HIS A 70 -6.64 10.08 3.68
C HIS A 70 -6.52 8.71 4.32
N VAL A 71 -5.29 8.25 4.49
CA VAL A 71 -4.95 7.04 5.23
C VAL A 71 -4.15 7.44 6.45
N LYS A 72 -4.49 6.88 7.62
CA LYS A 72 -3.71 7.10 8.85
C LYS A 72 -2.33 6.47 8.70
N GLY A 73 -1.29 7.13 9.21
CA GLY A 73 0.10 6.67 9.20
C GLY A 73 0.30 5.25 9.71
N PHE A 74 -0.53 4.84 10.68
CA PHE A 74 -0.56 3.47 11.20
C PHE A 74 -0.66 2.40 10.10
N TYR A 75 -1.46 2.64 9.06
CA TYR A 75 -1.66 1.69 7.96
C TYR A 75 -0.55 1.72 6.91
N LEU A 76 0.30 2.75 6.91
CA LEU A 76 1.44 2.84 5.98
C LEU A 76 2.46 1.73 6.23
N ALA A 77 2.62 1.27 7.48
CA ALA A 77 3.53 0.18 7.79
C ALA A 77 3.19 -1.09 7.00
N ARG A 78 1.89 -1.41 6.88
CA ARG A 78 1.41 -2.56 6.10
C ARG A 78 1.61 -2.37 4.60
N ILE A 79 1.43 -1.16 4.10
CA ILE A 79 1.67 -0.81 2.69
C ILE A 79 3.16 -0.91 2.35
N LEU A 80 4.03 -0.38 3.21
CA LEU A 80 5.49 -0.43 3.04
C LEU A 80 5.99 -1.88 3.02
N GLU A 81 5.51 -2.71 3.95
CA GLU A 81 5.84 -4.13 3.99
C GLU A 81 5.41 -4.85 2.71
N ALA A 82 4.20 -4.56 2.20
CA ALA A 82 3.72 -5.14 0.95
C ALA A 82 4.62 -4.76 -0.24
N ILE A 83 5.03 -3.48 -0.31
CA ILE A 83 5.95 -2.99 -1.35
C ILE A 83 7.31 -3.65 -1.24
N GLU A 84 7.84 -3.86 -0.03
CA GLU A 84 9.13 -4.53 0.18
C GLU A 84 9.08 -5.99 -0.30
N ILE A 85 8.03 -6.74 0.02
CA ILE A 85 7.84 -8.13 -0.46
C ILE A 85 7.77 -8.18 -2.00
N ILE A 86 7.03 -7.26 -2.64
CA ILE A 86 6.93 -7.23 -4.10
C ILE A 86 8.27 -6.88 -4.75
N LYS A 87 9.03 -5.95 -4.16
CA LYS A 87 10.36 -5.58 -4.66
C LYS A 87 11.35 -6.75 -4.61
N GLU A 88 11.34 -7.51 -3.52
CA GLU A 88 12.20 -8.69 -3.39
C GLU A 88 11.92 -9.70 -4.52
N GLY A 89 10.63 -9.99 -4.79
CA GLY A 89 10.24 -10.91 -5.87
C GLY A 89 10.40 -10.37 -7.30
N GLN A 90 10.74 -9.09 -7.51
CA GLN A 90 11.06 -8.52 -8.83
C GLN A 90 12.56 -8.52 -9.14
N ASN A 91 13.40 -8.80 -8.14
CA ASN A 91 14.87 -8.81 -8.27
C ASN A 91 15.45 -10.24 -8.36
N GLU A 92 14.59 -11.26 -8.45
CA GLU A 92 14.93 -12.65 -8.78
C GLU A 92 14.66 -12.93 -10.27
#